data_AF-A0A0J1KL97-F1
#
_entry.id   AF-A0A0J1KL97-F1
#
_cell.length_a   1.000
_cell.length_b   1.000
_cell.length_c   1.000
_cell.angle_alpha   90.00
_cell.angle_beta   90.00
_cell.angle_gamma   90.00
#
_symmetry.space_group_name_H-M   'P 1'
#
loop_
_entity.id
_entity.type
_entity.pdbx_description
1 polymer ?
#
loop_
_entity_poly.entity_id
_entity_poly.type
_entity_poly.pdbx_seq_one_letter_code
_entity_poly.pdbx_strand_id
1 'polypeptide(L)'
;MYLCLAEKPDVAKKIVAAFPKYKKHDLYYEVMPCNEFPDGAYVAYCMGHLLTFDEEKMGTNTPWSLSGLPIMPKNYIYKPIKGREKHVRTIKKLANDPKVTMFINCCDSAREGMKIFTEIIKYVTNRNLPTKCLWISSLTPASIKKGMQELVSYKSKENLYHSAYARAIADFLVDINLSFYPRRLLPQGTRSE
;
A
#
# COMPACT_ATOMS: atom_id res chain seq x y z
N MET A 1 -1.86 11.86 18.07
CA MET A 1 -1.20 12.02 16.74
C MET A 1 -1.93 11.22 15.69
N TYR A 2 -1.98 11.69 14.45
CA TYR A 2 -2.47 10.90 13.30
C TYR A 2 -1.31 10.33 12.49
N LEU A 3 -1.52 9.21 11.81
CA LEU A 3 -0.59 8.70 10.80
C LEU A 3 -1.23 8.77 9.41
N CYS A 4 -0.71 9.68 8.60
CA CYS A 4 -1.09 9.88 7.21
C CYS A 4 -0.14 9.10 6.30
N LEU A 5 -0.68 8.25 5.43
CA LEU A 5 0.11 7.49 4.45
C LEU A 5 -0.23 7.94 3.04
N ALA A 6 0.76 8.52 2.36
CA ALA A 6 0.66 8.88 0.95
C ALA A 6 1.26 7.78 0.05
N GLU A 7 0.92 7.81 -1.23
CA GLU A 7 1.51 6.88 -2.19
C GLU A 7 2.96 7.26 -2.54
N LYS A 8 3.19 8.53 -2.84
CA LYS A 8 4.48 9.04 -3.36
C LYS A 8 5.12 10.07 -2.44
N PRO A 9 6.47 10.19 -2.45
CA PRO A 9 7.18 11.19 -1.65
C PRO A 9 6.71 12.63 -1.92
N ASP A 10 6.44 12.96 -3.19
CA ASP A 10 5.99 14.29 -3.59
C ASP A 10 4.60 14.63 -3.06
N VAL A 11 3.71 13.65 -2.96
CA VAL A 11 2.38 13.84 -2.38
C VAL A 11 2.51 14.11 -0.89
N ALA A 12 3.31 13.33 -0.16
CA ALA A 12 3.60 13.59 1.25
C ALA A 12 4.19 14.99 1.48
N LYS A 13 5.12 15.43 0.61
CA LYS A 13 5.73 16.76 0.67
C LYS A 13 4.68 17.87 0.46
N LYS A 14 3.78 17.71 -0.52
CA LYS A 14 2.68 18.67 -0.76
C LYS A 14 1.70 18.73 0.42
N ILE A 15 1.41 17.59 1.04
CA ILE A 15 0.57 17.52 2.24
C ILE A 15 1.20 18.32 3.37
N VAL A 16 2.45 18.07 3.74
CA VAL A 16 3.05 18.79 4.89
C VAL A 16 3.28 20.27 4.61
N ALA A 17 3.54 20.65 3.36
CA ALA A 17 3.68 22.04 2.95
C ALA A 17 2.38 22.85 3.10
N ALA A 18 1.22 22.21 3.22
CA ALA A 18 -0.03 22.90 3.51
C ALA A 18 -0.12 23.39 4.97
N PHE A 19 0.71 22.86 5.87
CA PHE A 19 0.63 23.15 7.30
C PHE A 19 1.76 24.06 7.79
N PRO A 20 1.54 24.86 8.86
CA PRO A 20 2.45 25.95 9.24
C PRO A 20 3.85 25.48 9.66
N LYS A 21 3.96 24.30 10.30
CA LYS A 21 5.23 23.81 10.86
C LYS A 21 5.31 22.30 10.78
N TYR A 22 6.39 21.80 10.19
CA TYR A 22 6.71 20.37 10.15
C TYR A 22 8.22 20.15 10.29
N LYS A 23 8.60 18.98 10.80
CA LYS A 23 9.99 18.49 10.82
C LYS A 23 10.15 17.42 9.76
N LYS A 24 11.24 17.47 9.01
CA LYS A 24 11.60 16.43 8.04
C LYS A 24 12.42 15.36 8.76
N HIS A 25 11.99 14.11 8.61
CA HIS A 25 12.77 12.91 8.95
C HIS A 25 13.16 12.20 7.65
N ASP A 26 13.90 11.10 7.75
CA ASP A 26 14.42 10.36 6.59
C ASP A 26 13.31 9.88 5.63
N LEU A 27 12.30 9.17 6.15
CA LEU A 27 11.22 8.55 5.36
C LEU A 27 9.81 9.04 5.72
N TYR A 28 9.71 10.10 6.52
CA TYR A 28 8.44 10.70 6.91
C TYR A 28 8.65 12.15 7.35
N TYR A 29 7.53 12.84 7.56
CA TYR A 29 7.49 14.18 8.12
C TYR A 29 6.65 14.17 9.38
N GLU A 30 6.98 15.04 10.31
CA GLU A 30 6.23 15.23 11.56
C GLU A 30 5.63 16.63 11.57
N VAL A 31 4.33 16.71 11.36
CA VAL A 31 3.55 17.96 11.43
C VAL A 31 3.28 18.27 12.89
N MET A 32 3.62 19.49 13.30
CA MET A 32 3.37 19.97 14.67
C MET A 32 1.88 20.25 14.88
N PRO A 33 1.41 20.30 16.15
CA PRO A 33 0.05 20.69 16.48
C PRO A 33 -0.47 21.91 15.70
N CYS A 34 -1.63 21.75 15.06
CA CYS A 34 -2.36 22.81 14.35
C CYS A 34 -3.86 22.53 14.36
N ASN A 35 -4.67 23.40 13.77
CA ASN A 35 -6.14 23.27 13.78
C ASN A 35 -6.63 21.93 13.22
N GLU A 36 -6.02 21.45 12.13
CA GLU A 36 -6.37 20.19 11.49
C GLU A 36 -5.74 18.96 12.19
N PHE A 37 -4.65 19.18 12.93
CA PHE A 37 -3.94 18.14 13.69
C PHE A 37 -3.67 18.60 15.12
N PRO A 38 -4.66 18.55 16.04
CA PRO A 38 -4.49 19.07 17.39
C PRO A 38 -3.31 18.44 18.15
N ASP A 39 -3.07 17.15 17.95
CA ASP A 39 -1.94 16.42 18.56
C ASP A 39 -0.74 16.27 17.61
N GLY A 40 -0.75 16.91 16.44
CA GLY A 40 0.21 16.69 15.35
C GLY A 40 -0.02 15.39 14.56
N ALA A 41 0.80 15.19 13.53
CA ALA A 41 0.69 14.05 12.63
C ALA A 41 2.03 13.57 12.08
N TYR A 42 2.16 12.27 11.85
CA TYR A 42 3.19 11.70 11.01
C TYR A 42 2.68 11.56 9.59
N VAL A 43 3.42 12.07 8.61
CA VAL A 43 3.11 11.94 7.18
C VAL A 43 4.22 11.14 6.52
N ALA A 44 3.94 9.86 6.24
CA ALA A 44 4.86 8.94 5.57
C ALA A 44 4.34 8.57 4.17
N TYR A 45 5.15 7.85 3.39
CA TYR A 45 4.81 7.47 2.02
C TYR A 45 5.29 6.05 1.66
N CYS A 46 4.60 5.41 0.71
CA CYS A 46 4.82 4.01 0.34
C CYS A 46 5.70 3.78 -0.90
N MET A 47 5.94 4.81 -1.72
CA MET A 47 6.59 4.68 -3.03
C MET A 47 5.91 3.64 -3.96
N GLY A 48 4.56 3.64 -4.00
CA GLY A 48 3.78 2.58 -4.64
C GLY A 48 3.60 1.36 -3.71
N HIS A 49 3.51 0.15 -4.27
CA HIS A 49 3.36 -1.07 -3.46
C HIS A 49 4.64 -1.40 -2.68
N LEU A 50 4.55 -1.50 -1.36
CA LEU A 50 5.67 -1.95 -0.52
C LEU A 50 5.76 -3.47 -0.39
N LEU A 51 4.68 -4.17 -0.75
CA LEU A 51 4.50 -5.58 -0.52
C LEU A 51 4.20 -6.30 -1.84
N THR A 52 4.59 -7.56 -1.91
CA THR A 52 4.24 -8.50 -2.99
C THR A 52 3.84 -9.84 -2.37
N PHE A 53 3.25 -10.73 -3.16
CA PHE A 53 2.94 -12.08 -2.70
C PHE A 53 4.21 -12.90 -2.42
N ASP A 54 4.17 -13.70 -1.36
CA ASP A 54 5.27 -14.55 -0.92
C ASP A 54 5.09 -15.97 -1.44
N GLU A 55 5.41 -16.19 -2.71
CA GLU A 55 5.20 -17.46 -3.41
C GLU A 55 5.83 -18.68 -2.71
N GLU A 56 6.96 -18.49 -2.03
CA GLU A 56 7.62 -19.55 -1.26
C GLU A 56 6.76 -19.98 -0.08
N LYS A 57 6.28 -19.02 0.73
CA LYS A 57 5.40 -19.32 1.88
C LYS A 57 4.02 -19.81 1.47
N MET A 58 3.55 -19.39 0.30
CA MET A 58 2.29 -19.86 -0.27
C MET A 58 2.42 -21.24 -0.92
N GLY A 59 3.65 -21.76 -1.10
CA GLY A 59 3.89 -23.03 -1.78
C GLY A 59 3.59 -22.98 -3.29
N THR A 60 3.58 -21.79 -3.89
CA THR A 60 3.31 -21.59 -5.32
C THR A 60 4.57 -21.50 -6.17
N ASN A 61 5.75 -21.46 -5.55
CA ASN A 61 7.05 -21.47 -6.24
C ASN A 61 7.48 -22.90 -6.66
N THR A 62 6.54 -23.79 -6.96
CA THR A 62 6.84 -25.16 -7.38
C THR A 62 7.18 -25.21 -8.87
N PRO A 63 8.09 -26.10 -9.31
CA PRO A 63 8.36 -26.30 -10.73
C PRO A 63 7.06 -26.66 -11.47
N TRP A 64 6.76 -25.91 -12.53
CA TRP A 64 5.51 -26.08 -13.27
C TRP A 64 5.42 -27.48 -13.93
N SER A 65 4.29 -28.16 -13.70
CA SER A 65 3.89 -29.41 -14.35
C SER A 65 2.38 -29.42 -14.62
N LEU A 66 1.94 -30.05 -15.72
CA LEU A 66 0.52 -30.19 -16.06
C LEU A 66 -0.27 -30.90 -14.95
N SER A 67 0.33 -31.92 -14.32
CA SER A 67 -0.29 -32.68 -13.23
C SER A 67 -0.45 -31.89 -11.92
N GLY A 68 0.31 -30.80 -11.75
CA GLY A 68 0.24 -29.92 -10.59
C GLY A 68 -0.72 -28.74 -10.74
N LEU A 69 -1.42 -28.64 -11.88
CA LEU A 69 -2.36 -27.55 -12.14
C LEU A 69 -3.80 -27.90 -11.73
N PRO A 70 -4.58 -26.90 -11.30
CA PRO A 70 -4.18 -25.52 -11.06
C PRO A 70 -3.42 -25.35 -9.74
N ILE A 71 -2.39 -24.50 -9.73
CA ILE A 71 -1.76 -24.01 -8.51
C ILE A 71 -2.72 -23.03 -7.85
N MET A 72 -3.21 -23.38 -6.66
CA MET A 72 -4.17 -22.57 -5.90
C MET A 72 -3.75 -22.48 -4.43
N PRO A 73 -3.18 -21.33 -3.99
CA PRO A 73 -2.84 -21.14 -2.59
C PRO A 73 -4.09 -21.02 -1.71
N LYS A 74 -4.00 -21.59 -0.50
CA LYS A 74 -5.07 -21.48 0.51
C LYS A 74 -5.13 -20.08 1.13
N ASN A 75 -3.97 -19.43 1.26
CA ASN A 75 -3.83 -18.10 1.86
C ASN A 75 -2.89 -17.25 1.00
N TYR A 76 -3.21 -15.96 0.87
CA TYR A 76 -2.37 -14.99 0.18
C TYR A 76 -1.47 -14.28 1.18
N ILE A 77 -0.20 -14.66 1.21
CA ILE A 77 0.78 -14.16 2.17
C ILE A 77 1.59 -13.07 1.48
N TYR A 78 1.77 -11.93 2.17
CA TYR A 78 2.58 -10.84 1.66
C TYR A 78 4.00 -10.87 2.26
N LYS A 79 4.97 -10.44 1.45
CA LYS A 79 6.32 -10.09 1.89
C LYS A 79 6.71 -8.70 1.40
N PRO A 80 7.64 -8.00 2.08
CA PRO A 80 8.22 -6.77 1.58
C PRO A 80 8.92 -6.99 0.25
N ILE A 81 8.78 -6.04 -0.67
CA ILE A 81 9.57 -6.02 -1.89
C ILE A 81 11.04 -5.72 -1.53
N LYS A 82 11.97 -6.46 -2.15
CA LYS A 82 13.41 -6.30 -1.94
C LYS A 82 13.84 -4.84 -2.16
N GLY A 83 14.56 -4.27 -1.20
CA GLY A 83 15.00 -2.88 -1.20
C GLY A 83 13.99 -1.88 -0.60
N ARG A 84 12.77 -2.31 -0.27
CA ARG A 84 11.73 -1.46 0.35
C ARG A 84 11.55 -1.73 1.85
N GLU A 85 12.36 -2.61 2.44
CA GLU A 85 12.27 -3.04 3.84
C GLU A 85 12.44 -1.87 4.81
N LYS A 86 13.29 -0.89 4.48
CA LYS A 86 13.47 0.31 5.29
C LYS A 86 12.17 1.10 5.42
N HIS A 87 11.43 1.27 4.32
CA HIS A 87 10.12 1.95 4.33
C HIS A 87 9.10 1.19 5.17
N VAL A 88 9.00 -0.13 4.97
CA VAL A 88 8.09 -0.98 5.74
C VAL A 88 8.40 -0.91 7.25
N ARG A 89 9.69 -0.97 7.63
CA ARG A 89 10.11 -0.84 9.03
C ARG A 89 9.75 0.52 9.63
N THR A 90 9.94 1.61 8.88
CA THR A 90 9.58 2.96 9.35
C THR A 90 8.07 3.07 9.55
N ILE A 91 7.25 2.66 8.58
CA ILE A 91 5.79 2.69 8.70
C ILE A 91 5.34 1.80 9.86
N LYS A 92 5.96 0.64 10.04
CA LYS A 92 5.69 -0.25 11.20
C LYS A 92 5.98 0.41 12.52
N LYS A 93 7.10 1.12 12.65
CA LYS A 93 7.42 1.89 13.86
C LYS A 93 6.37 2.95 14.14
N LEU A 94 5.98 3.73 13.11
CA LEU A 94 5.00 4.81 13.26
C LEU A 94 3.60 4.27 13.59
N ALA A 95 3.13 3.23 12.89
CA ALA A 95 1.80 2.66 13.11
C ALA A 95 1.62 2.05 14.50
N ASN A 96 2.71 1.55 15.09
CA ASN A 96 2.71 1.00 16.44
C ASN A 96 3.14 2.00 17.52
N ASP A 97 3.38 3.27 17.17
CA ASP A 97 3.61 4.33 18.17
C ASP A 97 2.31 4.52 19.00
N PRO A 98 2.36 4.40 20.34
CA PRO A 98 1.19 4.58 21.20
C PRO A 98 0.51 5.94 21.04
N LYS A 99 1.23 6.98 20.61
CA LYS A 99 0.68 8.32 20.37
C LYS A 99 -0.22 8.38 19.14
N VAL A 100 -0.13 7.40 18.23
CA VAL A 100 -0.97 7.33 17.04
C VAL A 100 -2.34 6.80 17.42
N THR A 101 -3.37 7.59 17.13
CA THR A 101 -4.77 7.30 17.50
C THR A 101 -5.69 7.15 16.29
N MET A 102 -5.23 7.54 15.09
CA MET A 102 -6.01 7.43 13.84
C MET A 102 -5.08 7.23 12.64
N PHE A 103 -5.52 6.41 11.69
CA PHE A 103 -4.88 6.28 10.37
C PHE A 103 -5.63 7.10 9.33
N ILE A 104 -4.89 7.78 8.46
CA ILE A 104 -5.43 8.53 7.32
C ILE A 104 -4.81 8.01 6.03
N ASN A 105 -5.65 7.48 5.15
CA ASN A 105 -5.26 7.16 3.79
C ASN A 105 -5.18 8.44 2.95
N CYS A 106 -3.97 8.81 2.55
CA CYS A 106 -3.68 9.94 1.66
C CYS A 106 -3.12 9.47 0.30
N CYS A 107 -3.32 8.20 -0.06
CA CYS A 107 -3.01 7.70 -1.40
C CYS A 107 -4.04 8.20 -2.41
N ASP A 108 -3.81 7.91 -3.70
CA ASP A 108 -4.70 8.34 -4.77
C ASP A 108 -6.16 7.90 -4.51
N SER A 109 -7.11 8.78 -4.84
CA SER A 109 -8.56 8.59 -4.62
C SER A 109 -9.15 7.58 -5.62
N ALA A 110 -8.58 6.38 -5.64
CA ALA A 110 -8.85 5.30 -6.58
C ALA A 110 -8.70 3.93 -5.91
N ARG A 111 -9.01 2.87 -6.67
CA ARG A 111 -8.84 1.48 -6.22
C ARG A 111 -7.43 1.17 -5.73
N GLU A 112 -6.42 1.65 -6.46
CA GLU A 112 -5.03 1.34 -6.13
C GLU A 112 -4.55 2.00 -4.84
N GLY A 113 -4.90 3.27 -4.62
CA GLY A 113 -4.56 3.95 -3.37
C GLY A 113 -5.22 3.28 -2.15
N MET A 114 -6.43 2.75 -2.30
CA MET A 114 -7.07 1.93 -1.27
C MET A 114 -6.29 0.62 -1.03
N LYS A 115 -5.85 -0.06 -2.09
CA LYS A 115 -5.04 -1.29 -1.99
C LYS A 115 -3.72 -1.06 -1.27
N ILE A 116 -2.92 -0.10 -1.73
CA ILE A 116 -1.59 0.22 -1.18
C ILE A 116 -1.69 0.49 0.32
N PHE A 117 -2.60 1.38 0.72
CA PHE A 117 -2.81 1.74 2.12
C PHE A 117 -3.23 0.55 2.98
N THR A 118 -4.25 -0.18 2.54
CA THR A 118 -4.82 -1.26 3.36
C THR A 118 -3.85 -2.42 3.51
N GLU A 119 -3.13 -2.80 2.44
CA GLU A 119 -2.13 -3.86 2.47
C GLU A 119 -1.01 -3.53 3.48
N ILE A 120 -0.45 -2.31 3.41
CA ILE A 120 0.65 -1.96 4.31
C ILE A 120 0.19 -1.86 5.77
N ILE A 121 -0.97 -1.26 6.06
CA ILE A 121 -1.47 -1.14 7.44
C ILE A 121 -1.72 -2.53 8.04
N LYS A 122 -2.42 -3.42 7.32
CA LYS A 122 -2.68 -4.79 7.76
C LYS A 122 -1.39 -5.59 7.96
N TYR A 123 -0.35 -5.32 7.18
CA TYR A 123 0.93 -6.01 7.29
C TYR A 123 1.76 -5.54 8.50
N VAL A 124 1.73 -4.24 8.84
CA VAL A 124 2.65 -3.68 9.83
C VAL A 124 2.09 -3.64 11.25
N THR A 125 0.77 -3.68 11.43
CA THR A 125 0.15 -3.56 12.76
C THR A 125 -1.15 -4.35 12.86
N ASN A 126 -1.41 -4.86 14.06
CA ASN A 126 -2.69 -5.49 14.43
C ASN A 126 -3.63 -4.51 15.15
N ARG A 127 -3.23 -3.23 15.29
CA ARG A 127 -4.04 -2.23 15.98
C ARG A 127 -5.25 -1.85 15.15
N ASN A 128 -6.43 -1.96 15.74
CA ASN A 128 -7.68 -1.51 15.14
C ASN A 128 -7.95 -0.06 15.54
N LEU A 129 -7.38 0.89 14.80
CA LEU A 129 -7.61 2.33 15.00
C LEU A 129 -8.67 2.86 14.02
N PRO A 130 -9.40 3.92 14.39
CA PRO A 130 -10.21 4.67 13.45
C PRO A 130 -9.40 4.99 12.20
N THR A 131 -10.00 4.75 11.04
CA THR A 131 -9.35 4.93 9.75
C THR A 131 -10.23 5.77 8.85
N LYS A 132 -9.63 6.82 8.26
CA LYS A 132 -10.31 7.72 7.32
C LYS A 132 -9.50 7.88 6.04
N CYS A 133 -10.11 8.46 5.01
CA CYS A 133 -9.50 8.73 3.71
C CYS A 133 -9.56 10.23 3.40
N LEU A 134 -8.42 10.78 2.98
CA LEU A 134 -8.35 12.10 2.35
C LEU A 134 -8.75 11.96 0.88
N TRP A 135 -10.01 12.29 0.57
CA TRP A 135 -10.60 12.05 -0.75
C TRP A 135 -10.70 13.35 -1.56
N ILE A 136 -9.58 13.80 -2.11
CA ILE A 136 -9.47 15.09 -2.82
C ILE A 136 -8.97 14.89 -4.26
N SER A 137 -9.43 15.74 -5.18
CA SER A 137 -9.01 15.75 -6.60
C SER A 137 -7.83 16.70 -6.89
N SER A 138 -7.45 17.55 -5.93
CA SER A 138 -6.41 18.56 -6.09
C SER A 138 -5.47 18.59 -4.89
N LEU A 139 -4.16 18.72 -5.14
CA LEU A 139 -3.12 18.81 -4.13
C LEU A 139 -2.71 20.26 -3.81
N THR A 140 -3.64 21.21 -3.97
CA THR A 140 -3.43 22.59 -3.53
C THR A 140 -3.52 22.69 -2.00
N PRO A 141 -2.81 23.63 -1.36
CA PRO A 141 -2.86 23.79 0.10
C PRO A 141 -4.28 23.97 0.64
N ALA A 142 -5.13 24.74 -0.05
CA ALA A 142 -6.52 24.94 0.33
C ALA A 142 -7.35 23.64 0.27
N SER A 143 -7.19 22.87 -0.81
CA SER A 143 -7.91 21.60 -0.98
C SER A 143 -7.47 20.55 0.04
N ILE A 144 -6.18 20.53 0.41
CA ILE A 144 -5.65 19.62 1.43
C ILE A 144 -6.22 19.97 2.82
N LYS A 145 -6.20 21.26 3.21
CA LYS A 145 -6.77 21.70 4.50
C LYS A 145 -8.26 21.38 4.60
N LYS A 146 -9.03 21.73 3.56
CA LYS A 146 -10.46 21.40 3.50
C LYS A 146 -10.69 19.89 3.56
N GLY A 147 -9.94 19.11 2.80
CA GLY A 147 -10.05 17.65 2.80
C GLY A 147 -9.70 17.00 4.15
N MET A 148 -8.78 17.57 4.93
CA MET A 148 -8.48 17.09 6.28
C MET A 148 -9.61 17.38 7.29
N GLN A 149 -10.43 18.41 7.04
CA GLN A 149 -11.63 18.68 7.83
C GLN A 149 -12.79 17.77 7.42
N GLU A 150 -12.88 17.44 6.13
CA GLU A 150 -13.96 16.64 5.52
C GLU A 150 -13.54 15.18 5.22
N LEU A 151 -12.78 14.58 6.14
CA LEU A 151 -12.26 13.22 5.96
C LEU A 151 -13.39 12.18 5.80
N VAL A 152 -13.28 11.37 4.76
CA VAL A 152 -14.26 10.33 4.42
C VAL A 152 -13.99 9.06 5.23
N SER A 153 -15.03 8.38 5.69
CA SER A 153 -14.86 7.09 6.39
C SER A 153 -14.29 6.02 5.47
N TYR A 154 -13.26 5.29 5.94
CA TYR A 154 -12.65 4.18 5.20
C TYR A 154 -13.69 3.13 4.77
N LYS A 155 -14.65 2.83 5.64
CA LYS A 155 -15.71 1.83 5.40
C LYS A 155 -16.52 2.13 4.14
N SER A 156 -16.76 3.41 3.82
CA SER A 156 -17.47 3.82 2.61
C SER A 156 -16.70 3.50 1.31
N LYS A 157 -15.38 3.28 1.39
CA LYS A 157 -14.48 3.02 0.26
C LYS A 157 -13.94 1.60 0.26
N GLU A 158 -14.30 0.78 1.25
CA GLU A 158 -13.78 -0.58 1.44
C GLU A 158 -14.04 -1.48 0.22
N ASN A 159 -15.16 -1.31 -0.48
CA ASN A 159 -15.44 -2.05 -1.72
C ASN A 159 -14.40 -1.80 -2.83
N LEU A 160 -13.78 -0.61 -2.87
CA LEU A 160 -12.69 -0.32 -3.81
C LEU A 160 -11.44 -1.14 -3.50
N TYR A 161 -11.13 -1.31 -2.20
CA TYR A 161 -10.06 -2.21 -1.76
C TYR A 161 -10.38 -3.65 -2.16
N HIS A 162 -11.59 -4.16 -1.88
CA HIS A 162 -11.95 -5.54 -2.24
C HIS A 162 -11.89 -5.80 -3.74
N SER A 163 -12.34 -4.84 -4.57
CA SER A 163 -12.20 -4.92 -6.03
C SER A 163 -10.73 -5.00 -6.46
N ALA A 164 -9.87 -4.15 -5.91
CA ALA A 164 -8.44 -4.13 -6.23
C ALA A 164 -7.73 -5.41 -5.78
N TYR A 165 -8.06 -5.91 -4.60
CA TYR A 165 -7.49 -7.13 -4.03
C TYR A 165 -7.92 -8.37 -4.83
N ALA A 166 -9.20 -8.48 -5.19
CA ALA A 166 -9.70 -9.57 -6.02
C ALA A 166 -9.02 -9.59 -7.40
N ARG A 167 -8.81 -8.41 -8.00
CA ARG A 167 -8.05 -8.29 -9.25
C ARG A 167 -6.60 -8.77 -9.08
N ALA A 168 -5.92 -8.33 -8.03
CA ALA A 168 -4.53 -8.74 -7.78
C ALA A 168 -4.39 -10.26 -7.60
N ILE A 169 -5.37 -10.90 -6.93
CA ILE A 169 -5.44 -12.36 -6.83
C ILE A 169 -5.67 -13.00 -8.20
N ALA A 170 -6.62 -12.48 -8.98
CA ALA A 170 -6.93 -13.03 -10.29
C ALA A 170 -5.73 -12.94 -11.23
N ASP A 171 -5.09 -11.78 -11.30
CA ASP A 171 -3.88 -11.54 -12.10
C ASP A 171 -2.77 -12.51 -11.65
N PHE A 172 -2.53 -12.65 -10.33
CA PHE A 172 -1.55 -13.60 -9.80
C PHE A 172 -1.86 -15.06 -10.16
N LEU A 173 -3.11 -15.50 -10.02
CA LEU A 173 -3.51 -16.87 -10.35
C LEU A 173 -3.37 -17.15 -11.85
N VAL A 174 -3.75 -16.19 -12.70
CA VAL A 174 -3.56 -16.27 -14.15
C VAL A 174 -2.07 -16.37 -14.46
N ASP A 175 -1.24 -15.54 -13.85
CA ASP A 175 0.20 -15.50 -14.09
C ASP A 175 0.87 -16.84 -13.74
N ILE A 176 0.65 -17.38 -12.54
CA ILE A 176 1.32 -18.62 -12.11
C ILE A 176 0.82 -19.86 -12.88
N ASN A 177 -0.43 -19.87 -13.33
CA ASN A 177 -1.02 -21.02 -14.02
C ASN A 177 -0.76 -20.99 -15.54
N LEU A 178 -0.77 -19.81 -16.17
CA LEU A 178 -0.69 -19.67 -17.63
C LEU A 178 0.66 -19.17 -18.16
N SER A 179 1.49 -18.47 -17.38
CA SER A 179 2.75 -17.88 -17.90
C SER A 179 3.78 -18.91 -18.38
N PHE A 180 3.65 -20.17 -17.96
CA PHE A 180 4.56 -21.26 -18.37
C PHE A 180 4.12 -22.00 -19.63
N TYR A 181 2.88 -21.80 -20.10
CA TYR A 181 2.32 -22.50 -21.26
C TYR A 181 3.07 -22.17 -22.59
N PRO A 182 3.47 -20.91 -22.89
CA PRO A 182 4.12 -20.60 -24.16
C PRO A 182 5.60 -21.00 -24.23
N ARG A 183 6.29 -21.13 -23.07
CA ARG A 183 7.75 -21.29 -23.03
C ARG A 183 8.24 -22.71 -23.33
N ARG A 184 7.36 -23.71 -23.27
CA ARG A 184 7.68 -25.13 -23.48
C ARG A 184 7.09 -25.73 -24.77
N LEU A 185 6.06 -25.09 -25.36
CA LEU A 185 5.41 -25.57 -26.58
C LEU A 185 5.89 -24.88 -27.86
N LEU A 186 6.57 -23.73 -27.76
CA LEU A 186 7.31 -23.20 -28.89
C LEU A 186 8.57 -24.05 -29.07
N PRO A 187 8.75 -24.73 -30.22
CA PRO A 187 10.01 -25.42 -30.49
C PRO A 187 11.13 -24.39 -30.33
N GLN A 188 12.08 -24.68 -29.45
CA GLN A 188 13.36 -23.97 -29.46
C GLN A 188 13.92 -24.20 -30.85
N GLY A 189 13.87 -23.17 -31.69
CA GLY A 189 14.34 -23.25 -33.07
C GLY A 189 15.70 -23.92 -33.08
N THR A 190 15.78 -25.05 -33.75
CA THR A 190 17.02 -25.76 -34.01
C THR A 190 18.01 -24.75 -34.57
N ARG A 191 19.05 -24.40 -33.79
CA ARG A 191 20.22 -23.74 -34.35
C ARG A 191 20.85 -24.75 -35.31
N SER A 192 20.62 -24.54 -36.60
CA SER A 192 21.37 -25.19 -37.66
C SER A 192 22.85 -24.82 -37.50
N GLU A 193 23.69 -25.84 -37.38
CA GLU A 193 25.15 -25.77 -37.50
C GLU A 193 25.57 -25.24 -38.88
#